data_AF-A0A2G5WLY3-F1
#
_entry.id   AF-A0A2G5WLY3-F1
#
_cell.length_a   1.000
_cell.length_b   1.000
_cell.length_c   1.000
_cell.angle_alpha   90.00
_cell.angle_beta   90.00
_cell.angle_gamma   90.00
#
_symmetry.space_group_name_H-M   'P 1'
#
loop_
_entity.id
_entity.type
_entity.pdbx_description
1 polymer ?
#
loop_
_entity_poly.entity_id
_entity_poly.type
_entity_poly.pdbx_seq_one_letter_code
_entity_poly.pdbx_strand_id
1 'polypeptide(L)'
;MHTNNKERDQHLCSTDFFDAQTFPHMTFSSQSIYTHEDSIYRMTGDLTIKQTTKKALFYITPLEVGAFSASYLAEGVINRKEYGLTWNHAIEAGGVMVGENIHVKMIVGVIKAEVDSSITT
;
A
#
# COMPACT_ATOMS: atom_id res chain seq x y z
N MET A 1 -6.68 -11.32 0.20
CA MET A 1 -7.08 -10.62 1.45
C MET A 1 -6.88 -11.58 2.61
N HIS A 2 -6.33 -11.11 3.73
CA HIS A 2 -6.26 -11.91 4.95
C HIS A 2 -6.33 -11.04 6.19
N THR A 3 -7.31 -11.30 7.05
CA THR A 3 -7.55 -10.55 8.29
C THR A 3 -7.74 -11.49 9.49
N ASN A 4 -7.30 -12.75 9.42
CA ASN A 4 -7.59 -13.79 10.41
C ASN A 4 -9.08 -14.11 10.61
N ASN A 5 -9.97 -13.68 9.69
CA ASN A 5 -11.39 -14.04 9.70
C ASN A 5 -11.87 -14.27 8.26
N LYS A 6 -12.27 -15.51 7.94
CA LYS A 6 -12.62 -15.92 6.58
C LYS A 6 -13.85 -15.20 6.03
N GLU A 7 -14.88 -15.00 6.85
CA GLU A 7 -16.11 -14.30 6.42
C GLU A 7 -15.82 -12.83 6.12
N ARG A 8 -15.02 -12.18 6.97
CA ARG A 8 -14.56 -10.80 6.72
C ARG A 8 -13.69 -10.73 5.48
N ASP A 9 -12.80 -11.69 5.25
CA ASP A 9 -11.96 -11.74 4.05
C ASP A 9 -12.81 -11.87 2.78
N GLN A 10 -13.84 -12.72 2.81
CA GLN A 10 -14.80 -12.86 1.71
C GLN A 10 -15.59 -11.57 1.46
N HIS A 11 -16.08 -10.94 2.52
CA HIS A 11 -16.82 -9.67 2.41
C HIS A 11 -15.94 -8.53 1.89
N LEU A 12 -14.70 -8.40 2.37
CA LEU A 12 -13.77 -7.39 1.86
C LEU A 12 -13.46 -7.58 0.36
N CYS A 13 -13.45 -8.81 -0.13
CA CYS A 13 -13.24 -9.11 -1.54
C CYS A 13 -14.49 -8.91 -2.42
N SER A 14 -15.68 -8.77 -1.83
CA SER A 14 -16.94 -8.66 -2.58
C SER A 14 -17.12 -7.30 -3.25
N THR A 15 -18.15 -7.18 -4.08
CA THR A 15 -18.54 -5.94 -4.77
C THR A 15 -18.86 -4.78 -3.82
N ASP A 16 -19.26 -5.09 -2.57
CA ASP A 16 -19.59 -4.09 -1.55
C ASP A 16 -18.34 -3.38 -1.00
N PHE A 17 -17.15 -3.91 -1.30
CA PHE A 17 -15.89 -3.35 -0.84
C PHE A 17 -14.86 -3.28 -1.98
N PHE A 18 -13.85 -4.16 -2.01
CA PHE A 18 -12.77 -4.08 -3.00
C PHE A 18 -13.16 -4.55 -4.40
N ASP A 19 -14.21 -5.37 -4.54
CA ASP A 19 -14.57 -6.02 -5.82
C ASP A 19 -13.34 -6.69 -6.45
N ALA A 20 -12.72 -7.61 -5.72
CA ALA A 20 -11.43 -8.19 -6.09
C ALA A 20 -11.52 -9.07 -7.36
N GLN A 21 -12.72 -9.48 -7.76
CA GLN A 21 -12.94 -10.18 -9.02
C GLN A 21 -12.75 -9.24 -10.22
N THR A 22 -13.25 -8.01 -10.15
CA THR A 22 -13.11 -6.99 -11.21
C THR A 22 -11.77 -6.25 -11.10
N PHE A 23 -11.32 -5.97 -9.88
CA PHE A 23 -10.09 -5.23 -9.57
C PHE A 23 -9.12 -6.09 -8.74
N PRO A 24 -8.44 -7.06 -9.36
CA PRO A 24 -7.60 -8.03 -8.64
C PRO A 24 -6.33 -7.41 -8.02
N HIS A 25 -5.95 -6.21 -8.44
CA HIS A 25 -4.72 -5.55 -8.03
C HIS A 25 -4.96 -4.11 -7.57
N MET A 26 -4.24 -3.73 -6.53
CA MET A 26 -3.94 -2.33 -6.22
C MET A 26 -2.54 -2.03 -6.77
N THR A 27 -2.35 -0.86 -7.35
CA THR A 27 -1.07 -0.48 -7.97
C THR A 27 -0.57 0.81 -7.37
N PHE A 28 0.74 0.91 -7.19
CA PHE A 28 1.42 2.12 -6.77
C PHE A 28 2.52 2.44 -7.77
N SER A 29 2.56 3.66 -8.28
CA SER A 29 3.62 4.16 -9.15
C SER A 29 4.34 5.31 -8.46
N SER A 30 5.62 5.13 -8.13
CA SER A 30 6.41 6.19 -7.50
C SER A 30 6.63 7.35 -8.47
N GLN A 31 6.45 8.58 -7.99
CA GLN A 31 6.64 9.80 -8.77
C GLN A 31 7.87 10.58 -8.33
N SER A 32 8.16 10.61 -7.03
CA SER A 32 9.35 11.26 -6.52
C SER A 32 9.78 10.68 -5.17
N ILE A 33 11.08 10.74 -4.93
CA ILE A 33 11.72 10.32 -3.68
C ILE A 33 12.64 11.45 -3.26
N TYR A 34 12.48 11.92 -2.02
CA TYR A 34 13.32 12.95 -1.43
C TYR A 34 13.93 12.44 -0.13
N THR A 35 15.14 12.89 0.19
CA THR A 35 15.70 12.70 1.53
C THR A 35 14.88 13.47 2.55
N HIS A 36 14.73 12.88 3.72
CA HIS A 36 14.12 13.46 4.90
C HIS A 36 15.07 13.28 6.08
N GLU A 37 14.66 13.71 7.28
CA GLU A 37 15.48 13.61 8.49
C GLU A 37 15.80 12.15 8.83
N ASP A 38 16.90 11.94 9.57
CA ASP A 38 17.30 10.63 10.10
C ASP A 38 17.44 9.50 9.07
N SER A 39 17.90 9.82 7.85
CA SER A 39 18.04 8.85 6.75
C SER A 39 16.71 8.21 6.29
N ILE A 40 15.58 8.82 6.66
CA ILE A 40 14.27 8.46 6.13
C ILE A 40 14.10 9.10 4.77
N TYR A 41 13.42 8.43 3.84
CA TYR A 41 13.03 9.02 2.56
C TYR A 41 11.53 9.29 2.53
N ARG A 42 11.13 10.38 1.87
CA ARG A 42 9.74 10.66 1.54
C ARG A 42 9.49 10.29 0.09
N MET A 43 8.69 9.25 -0.12
CA MET A 43 8.26 8.81 -1.45
C MET A 43 6.82 9.22 -1.70
N THR A 44 6.59 10.01 -2.75
CA THR A 44 5.23 10.25 -3.25
C THR A 44 4.98 9.42 -4.50
N GLY A 45 3.73 9.04 -4.70
CA GLY A 45 3.34 8.31 -5.90
C GLY A 45 1.83 8.24 -6.05
N ASP A 46 1.40 7.68 -7.16
CA ASP A 46 -0.01 7.50 -7.46
C ASP A 46 -0.44 6.10 -7.05
N LEU A 47 -1.30 6.02 -6.03
CA LEU A 47 -1.91 4.78 -5.54
C LEU A 47 -3.28 4.62 -6.19
N THR A 48 -3.50 3.50 -6.85
CA THR A 48 -4.77 3.13 -7.47
C THR A 48 -5.40 1.97 -6.70
N ILE A 49 -6.64 2.20 -6.27
CA ILE A 49 -7.50 1.19 -5.64
C ILE A 49 -8.82 1.19 -6.39
N LYS A 50 -9.21 0.03 -6.91
CA LYS A 50 -10.31 -0.09 -7.89
C LYS A 50 -10.06 0.83 -9.09
N GLN A 51 -11.01 1.70 -9.41
CA GLN A 51 -10.95 2.67 -10.50
C GLN A 51 -10.42 4.05 -10.07
N THR A 52 -10.06 4.24 -8.80
CA THR A 52 -9.70 5.55 -8.26
C THR A 52 -8.22 5.63 -7.97
N THR A 53 -7.57 6.64 -8.55
CA THR A 53 -6.17 6.97 -8.32
C THR A 53 -6.06 8.23 -7.47
N LYS A 54 -5.22 8.18 -6.42
CA LYS A 54 -4.91 9.33 -5.56
C LYS A 54 -3.42 9.38 -5.28
N LYS A 55 -2.90 10.57 -5.00
CA LYS A 55 -1.53 10.73 -4.52
C LYS A 55 -1.42 10.17 -3.11
N ALA A 56 -0.44 9.29 -2.90
CA ALA A 56 -0.09 8.74 -1.60
C ALA A 56 1.34 9.14 -1.24
N LEU A 57 1.59 9.29 0.05
CA LEU A 57 2.90 9.56 0.63
C LEU A 57 3.29 8.37 1.52
N PHE A 58 4.51 7.88 1.31
CA PHE A 58 5.15 6.87 2.14
C PHE A 58 6.46 7.40 2.69
N TYR A 59 6.72 7.12 3.96
CA TYR A 59 8.03 7.29 4.60
C TYR A 59 8.77 5.96 4.50
N ILE A 60 10.00 6.01 4.01
CA ILE A 60 10.83 4.83 3.72
C ILE A 60 12.03 4.85 4.66
N THR A 61 12.08 3.88 5.55
CA THR A 61 13.14 3.71 6.54
C THR A 61 14.01 2.52 6.12
N PRO A 62 15.31 2.71 5.87
CA PRO A 62 16.25 1.60 5.68
C PRO A 62 16.27 0.72 6.94
N LEU A 63 16.20 -0.61 6.77
CA LEU A 63 16.29 -1.58 7.87
C LEU A 63 17.65 -2.29 7.86
N GLU A 64 17.94 -3.02 6.78
CA GLU A 64 19.22 -3.71 6.58
C GLU A 64 19.78 -3.36 5.20
N VAL A 65 21.08 -3.09 5.12
CA VAL A 65 21.79 -2.84 3.86
C VAL A 65 23.01 -3.75 3.79
N GLY A 66 22.97 -4.71 2.88
CA GLY A 66 24.06 -5.62 2.58
C GLY A 66 24.74 -5.29 1.25
N ALA A 67 25.76 -6.07 0.89
CA ALA A 67 26.52 -5.86 -0.34
C ALA A 67 25.68 -6.02 -1.63
N PHE A 68 24.69 -6.92 -1.60
CA PHE A 68 23.85 -7.27 -2.76
C PHE A 68 22.36 -7.26 -2.45
N SER A 69 21.97 -6.82 -1.25
CA SER A 69 20.58 -6.78 -0.83
C SER A 69 20.34 -5.58 0.07
N ALA A 70 19.09 -5.13 0.13
CA ALA A 70 18.64 -4.15 1.11
C ALA A 70 17.19 -4.44 1.51
N SER A 71 16.80 -4.02 2.69
CA SER A 71 15.42 -4.05 3.14
C SER A 71 14.98 -2.68 3.65
N TYR A 72 13.73 -2.35 3.36
CA TYR A 72 13.13 -1.06 3.70
C TYR A 72 11.78 -1.28 4.34
N LEU A 73 11.46 -0.45 5.33
CA LEU A 73 10.12 -0.28 5.87
C LEU A 73 9.47 0.92 5.19
N ALA A 74 8.35 0.69 4.50
CA ALA A 74 7.52 1.74 3.94
C ALA A 74 6.24 1.90 4.77
N GLU A 75 6.01 3.10 5.28
CA GLU A 75 4.85 3.44 6.12
C GLU A 75 4.10 4.66 5.59
N GLY A 76 2.78 4.58 5.58
CA GLY A 76 1.91 5.66 5.11
C GLY A 76 0.51 5.55 5.68
N VAL A 77 -0.28 6.61 5.51
CA VAL A 77 -1.69 6.64 5.90
C VAL A 77 -2.51 7.08 4.71
N ILE A 78 -3.59 6.34 4.42
CA ILE A 78 -4.55 6.68 3.36
C ILE A 78 -5.96 6.74 3.94
N ASN A 79 -6.84 7.56 3.37
CA ASN A 79 -8.26 7.56 3.75
C ASN A 79 -9.05 6.69 2.76
N ARG A 80 -9.67 5.61 3.25
CA ARG A 80 -10.40 4.65 2.40
C ARG A 80 -11.59 5.28 1.65
N LYS A 81 -12.21 6.33 2.22
CA LYS A 81 -13.36 7.00 1.60
C LYS A 81 -12.97 7.73 0.32
N GLU A 82 -11.72 8.17 0.19
CA GLU A 82 -11.21 8.83 -1.02
C GLU A 82 -11.16 7.89 -2.23
N TYR A 83 -11.21 6.57 -1.99
CA TYR A 83 -11.23 5.51 -3.00
C TYR A 83 -12.64 4.92 -3.20
N GLY A 84 -13.68 5.55 -2.64
CA GLY A 84 -15.06 5.07 -2.74
C GLY A 84 -15.37 3.86 -1.86
N LEU A 85 -14.45 3.45 -0.97
CA LEU A 85 -14.68 2.38 0.01
C LEU A 85 -15.44 2.97 1.19
N THR A 86 -16.73 3.24 1.01
CA THR A 86 -17.57 3.98 1.98
C THR A 86 -18.41 3.07 2.87
N TRP A 87 -18.44 1.76 2.61
CA TRP A 87 -19.22 0.82 3.42
C TRP A 87 -18.92 0.99 4.92
N ASN A 88 -19.98 1.03 5.71
CA ASN A 88 -19.90 1.06 7.17
C ASN A 88 -21.23 0.59 7.75
N HIS A 89 -21.16 -0.07 8.90
CA HIS A 89 -22.34 -0.31 9.71
C HIS A 89 -22.42 0.76 10.80
N ALA A 90 -23.59 1.37 10.97
CA ALA A 90 -23.82 2.32 12.05
C ALA A 90 -23.83 1.57 13.39
N ILE A 91 -23.21 2.16 14.41
CA ILE A 91 -23.25 1.60 15.77
C ILE A 91 -24.37 2.33 16.54
N GLU A 92 -25.16 1.59 17.33
CA GLU A 92 -26.33 2.12 18.07
C GLU A 92 -26.00 3.31 18.99
N ALA A 93 -24.76 3.39 19.50
CA ALA A 93 -24.30 4.46 20.38
C ALA A 93 -23.80 5.73 19.65
N GLY A 94 -23.91 5.79 18.32
CA GLY A 94 -23.31 6.82 17.49
C GLY A 94 -21.84 6.51 17.21
N GLY A 95 -21.47 6.45 15.92
CA GLY A 95 -20.13 6.12 15.48
C GLY A 95 -20.12 5.19 14.28
N VAL A 96 -18.91 4.85 13.84
CA VAL A 96 -18.66 3.99 12.67
C VAL A 96 -17.92 2.72 13.08
N MET A 97 -18.33 1.57 12.55
CA MET A 97 -17.70 0.29 12.84
C MET A 97 -16.27 0.18 12.26
N VAL A 98 -16.02 0.79 11.11
CA VAL A 98 -14.72 0.74 10.43
C VAL A 98 -14.14 2.14 10.28
N GLY A 99 -12.96 2.36 10.85
CA GLY A 99 -12.20 3.61 10.75
C GLY A 99 -11.88 4.01 9.31
N GLU A 100 -11.63 5.31 9.10
CA GLU A 100 -11.40 5.88 7.76
C GLU A 100 -9.93 5.82 7.34
N ASN A 101 -9.04 6.14 8.30
CA ASN A 101 -7.60 6.13 8.09
C ASN A 101 -7.07 4.70 8.14
N ILE A 102 -6.41 4.29 7.07
CA ILE A 102 -5.76 3.00 6.92
C ILE A 102 -4.26 3.24 7.00
N HIS A 103 -3.63 2.69 8.03
CA HIS A 103 -2.18 2.65 8.15
C HIS A 103 -1.66 1.53 7.27
N VAL A 104 -0.86 1.89 6.28
CA VAL A 104 -0.22 0.95 5.36
C VAL A 104 1.22 0.78 5.79
N LYS A 105 1.63 -0.47 5.98
CA LYS A 105 2.97 -0.86 6.38
C LYS A 105 3.47 -1.98 5.48
N MET A 106 4.62 -1.79 4.86
CA MET A 106 5.24 -2.77 3.97
C MET A 106 6.70 -2.94 4.35
N ILE A 107 7.16 -4.18 4.49
CA ILE A 107 8.59 -4.49 4.56
C ILE A 107 8.99 -5.05 3.20
N VAL A 108 9.89 -4.36 2.52
CA VAL A 108 10.30 -4.66 1.15
C VAL A 108 11.77 -5.05 1.17
N GLY A 109 12.06 -6.29 0.78
CA GLY A 109 13.41 -6.75 0.49
C GLY A 109 13.71 -6.61 -1.01
N VAL A 110 14.88 -6.09 -1.33
CA VAL A 110 15.38 -5.98 -2.71
C VAL A 110 16.74 -6.67 -2.80
N ILE A 111 17.01 -7.28 -3.95
CA ILE A 111 18.30 -7.86 -4.31
C ILE A 111 18.82 -7.16 -5.56
N LYS A 112 20.13 -6.98 -5.64
CA LYS A 112 20.77 -6.46 -6.84
C LYS A 112 20.53 -7.45 -7.98
N ALA A 113 19.90 -6.98 -9.06
CA ALA A 113 19.77 -7.78 -10.26
C ALA A 113 21.17 -8.10 -10.84
N GLU A 114 21.36 -9.33 -11.31
CA GLU A 114 22.52 -9.67 -12.14
C GLU A 114 22.41 -8.90 -13.45
N VAL A 115 23.51 -8.27 -13.88
CA VAL A 115 23.55 -7.59 -15.18
C VAL A 115 23.79 -8.67 -16.24
N ASP A 116 22.79 -8.91 -17.09
CA ASP A 116 22.97 -9.78 -18.25
C ASP A 116 23.82 -9.06 -19.31
N SER A 117 25.07 -9.51 -19.45
CA SER A 117 26.05 -8.96 -20.40
C SER A 117 25.76 -9.31 -21.87
N SER A 118 24.68 -10.06 -22.18
CA SER A 118 24.35 -10.47 -23.56
C SER A 118 23.63 -9.39 -24.40
N ILE A 119 23.23 -8.26 -23.81
CA ILE A 119 22.50 -7.17 -24.49
C ILE A 119 23.42 -5.97 -24.82
N THR A 120 24.72 -6.21 -25.02
CA THR A 120 25.59 -5.21 -25.66
C THR A 120 26.30 -5.84 -26.84
N THR A 121 25.71 -5.72 -28.03
CA THR A 121 26.40 -5.83 -29.32
C THR A 121 25.69 -4.93 -30.33
#